data_AF-A0A967TL39-F1
#
_entry.id   AF-A0A967TL39-F1
#
_cell.length_a   1.000
_cell.length_b   1.000
_cell.length_c   1.000
_cell.angle_alpha   90.00
_cell.angle_beta   90.00
_cell.angle_gamma   90.00
#
_symmetry.space_group_name_H-M   'P 1'
#
loop_
_entity.id
_entity.type
_entity.pdbx_description
1 polymer ?
#
loop_
_entity_poly.entity_id
_entity_poly.type
_entity_poly.pdbx_seq_one_letter_code
_entity_poly.pdbx_strand_id
1 'polypeptide(L)'
;VGDTGNDIFNINNNWSGTLAGTDGDDTFTFADGVTVNAIDGGSGIETSGDLIDISAWTGAQTVDLQGSTIAGVITTTFSNVERFTGDGDGGAGLDILLGDNTPNDFNITGADDGDIDGVITFTDFANLTAGTGGDRFDFNGGSISGVITGNTGTDILDYGDVVLAVTIDLANSSATNVNGGAASGFSSIESFIGDSTNDTLIGANGNNTWTITGVDDGDIGGAITFTDINDLQGGTADDAFVFAAAGSLSGSINGAADTTNDSIDISAVAGVNTVDLQNSTISGGILGGTFSNIEAFTGDGGGGAGLDILLGDNADNTFNLTGSDTGNIDGTIIFTDFANLSGGVGNDILDFGTVGDLTGNATVETLDYGSWTTSAVTFDIGATTSSGIGGT
;
A
#
# COMPACT_ATOMS: atom_id res chain seq x y z
N VAL A 1 -1.46 47.09 15.23
CA VAL A 1 -0.28 46.96 16.09
C VAL A 1 -0.82 46.72 17.47
N GLY A 2 -0.57 45.54 17.99
CA GLY A 2 -0.87 45.12 19.34
C GLY A 2 0.05 45.74 20.38
N ASP A 3 -0.13 45.34 21.62
CA ASP A 3 0.82 45.52 22.71
C ASP A 3 1.59 44.22 23.01
N THR A 4 2.36 44.16 24.09
CA THR A 4 3.28 43.05 24.36
C THR A 4 2.60 41.83 25.02
N GLY A 5 1.28 41.73 24.96
CA GLY A 5 0.53 40.59 25.47
C GLY A 5 -0.42 40.07 24.41
N ASN A 6 -1.08 38.96 24.70
CA ASN A 6 -2.00 38.31 23.77
C ASN A 6 -3.13 39.26 23.34
N ASP A 7 -3.11 39.65 22.07
CA ASP A 7 -4.08 40.51 21.43
C ASP A 7 -5.10 39.74 20.60
N ILE A 8 -6.28 40.33 20.46
CA ILE A 8 -7.34 39.82 19.58
C ILE A 8 -7.74 40.91 18.58
N PHE A 9 -7.43 40.65 17.31
CA PHE A 9 -7.82 41.48 16.18
C PHE A 9 -9.11 40.95 15.56
N ASN A 10 -10.23 41.63 15.81
CA ASN A 10 -11.51 41.33 15.16
C ASN A 10 -11.65 42.12 13.84
N ILE A 11 -11.28 41.50 12.72
CA ILE A 11 -11.11 42.14 11.42
C ILE A 11 -12.43 42.12 10.63
N ASN A 12 -13.20 43.20 10.77
CA ASN A 12 -14.56 43.33 10.19
C ASN A 12 -14.62 44.20 8.92
N ASN A 13 -13.48 44.77 8.50
CA ASN A 13 -13.39 45.63 7.31
C ASN A 13 -12.04 45.44 6.65
N ASN A 14 -11.98 45.63 5.33
CA ASN A 14 -10.74 45.51 4.58
C ASN A 14 -9.66 46.46 5.11
N TRP A 15 -8.42 45.98 5.16
CA TRP A 15 -7.28 46.72 5.67
C TRP A 15 -6.08 46.63 4.72
N SER A 16 -5.64 47.77 4.21
CA SER A 16 -4.55 47.86 3.22
C SER A 16 -3.14 47.98 3.84
N GLY A 17 -2.99 47.67 5.13
CA GLY A 17 -1.71 47.69 5.82
C GLY A 17 -1.35 46.32 6.43
N THR A 18 -0.28 46.31 7.22
CA THR A 18 0.07 45.16 8.06
C THR A 18 -0.66 45.26 9.39
N LEU A 19 -1.30 44.17 9.82
CA LEU A 19 -1.70 43.97 11.21
C LEU A 19 -0.53 43.26 11.90
N ALA A 20 0.01 43.88 12.95
CA ALA A 20 1.12 43.35 13.72
C ALA A 20 0.65 43.05 15.13
N GLY A 21 0.85 41.82 15.61
CA GLY A 21 0.51 41.38 16.96
C GLY A 21 1.54 41.83 17.99
N THR A 22 2.81 41.64 17.68
CA THR A 22 4.01 42.00 18.46
C THR A 22 4.51 40.89 19.39
N ASP A 23 4.49 41.03 20.71
CA ASP A 23 4.88 39.93 21.61
C ASP A 23 3.59 39.29 22.16
N GLY A 24 3.50 37.96 22.23
CA GLY A 24 2.36 37.27 22.83
C GLY A 24 1.84 36.17 21.91
N ASP A 25 0.79 35.46 22.36
CA ASP A 25 0.01 34.60 21.46
C ASP A 25 -1.19 35.43 20.95
N ASP A 26 -1.10 35.96 19.74
CA ASP A 26 -2.06 36.87 19.13
C ASP A 26 -3.07 36.12 18.24
N THR A 27 -4.28 36.68 18.12
CA THR A 27 -5.36 36.08 17.33
C THR A 27 -5.92 37.08 16.32
N PHE A 28 -5.91 36.70 15.05
CA PHE A 28 -6.44 37.47 13.92
C PHE A 28 -7.71 36.80 13.38
N THR A 29 -8.87 37.24 13.88
CA THR A 29 -10.17 36.68 13.48
C THR A 29 -10.78 37.51 12.35
N PHE A 30 -11.08 36.86 11.24
CA PHE A 30 -11.65 37.49 10.05
C PHE A 30 -13.17 37.32 9.98
N ALA A 31 -13.88 38.39 9.58
CA ALA A 31 -15.25 38.24 9.07
C ALA A 31 -15.23 37.80 7.60
N ASP A 32 -16.32 37.17 7.15
CA ASP A 32 -16.49 36.69 5.77
C ASP A 32 -16.16 37.75 4.71
N GLY A 33 -15.31 37.39 3.75
CA GLY A 33 -14.92 38.23 2.61
C GLY A 33 -14.03 39.44 2.93
N VAL A 34 -13.48 39.53 4.14
CA VAL A 34 -12.63 40.66 4.56
C VAL A 34 -11.17 40.42 4.22
N THR A 35 -10.53 41.39 3.55
CA THR A 35 -9.13 41.24 3.14
C THR A 35 -8.15 42.09 3.96
N VAL A 36 -6.95 41.56 4.18
CA VAL A 36 -5.81 42.29 4.75
C VAL A 36 -4.63 42.25 3.77
N ASN A 37 -3.77 43.28 3.79
CA ASN A 37 -2.53 43.22 3.03
C ASN A 37 -1.57 42.20 3.63
N ALA A 38 -1.23 42.36 4.91
CA ALA A 38 -0.31 41.47 5.58
C ALA A 38 -0.69 41.27 7.06
N ILE A 39 -0.29 40.11 7.59
CA ILE A 39 -0.25 39.83 9.02
C ILE A 39 1.20 39.57 9.42
N ASP A 40 1.56 40.05 10.59
CA ASP A 40 2.78 39.71 11.29
C ASP A 40 2.37 39.36 12.72
N GLY A 41 2.41 38.09 13.09
CA GLY A 41 2.04 37.68 14.46
C GLY A 41 3.00 38.33 15.45
N GLY A 42 4.29 38.12 15.23
CA GLY A 42 5.35 38.98 15.73
C GLY A 42 6.51 38.16 16.26
N SER A 43 7.00 38.46 17.45
CA SER A 43 8.06 37.68 18.07
C SER A 43 7.88 37.67 19.57
N GLY A 44 8.07 36.55 20.24
CA GLY A 44 8.03 36.58 21.70
C GLY A 44 8.30 35.23 22.35
N ILE A 45 7.96 35.15 23.64
CA ILE A 45 7.73 33.84 24.26
C ILE A 45 6.28 33.51 24.02
N GLU A 46 6.04 32.72 22.99
CA GLU A 46 4.74 32.13 22.70
C GLU A 46 4.58 30.84 23.51
N THR A 47 3.37 30.61 24.00
CA THR A 47 3.01 29.31 24.60
C THR A 47 2.24 28.44 23.61
N SER A 48 1.47 29.08 22.73
CA SER A 48 0.64 28.41 21.72
C SER A 48 0.93 28.91 20.30
N GLY A 49 1.57 30.07 20.15
CA GLY A 49 1.83 30.69 18.85
C GLY A 49 0.66 31.55 18.37
N ASP A 50 0.90 32.28 17.29
CA ASP A 50 -0.06 33.22 16.72
C ASP A 50 -1.09 32.52 15.83
N LEU A 51 -2.34 32.98 15.87
CA LEU A 51 -3.49 32.36 15.20
C LEU A 51 -4.09 33.25 14.12
N ILE A 52 -4.19 32.72 12.91
CA ILE A 52 -5.12 33.20 11.88
C ILE A 52 -6.41 32.36 11.93
N ASP A 53 -7.51 33.01 12.25
CA ASP A 53 -8.83 32.40 12.35
C ASP A 53 -9.72 32.92 11.20
N ILE A 54 -9.94 32.05 10.22
CA ILE A 54 -10.80 32.27 9.05
C ILE A 54 -12.10 31.48 9.17
N SER A 55 -12.49 31.05 10.38
CA SER A 55 -13.66 30.19 10.60
C SER A 55 -15.00 30.77 10.19
N ALA A 56 -15.09 32.10 10.04
CA ALA A 56 -16.32 32.76 9.61
C ALA A 56 -16.45 32.88 8.08
N TRP A 57 -15.46 32.41 7.30
CA TRP A 57 -15.52 32.42 5.84
C TRP A 57 -16.52 31.39 5.33
N THR A 58 -17.12 31.64 4.17
CA THR A 58 -18.22 30.82 3.64
C THR A 58 -17.86 29.99 2.41
N GLY A 59 -16.62 30.05 1.95
CA GLY A 59 -16.14 29.24 0.83
C GLY A 59 -14.71 28.79 1.07
N ALA A 60 -14.29 27.78 0.31
CA ALA A 60 -12.97 27.17 0.44
C ALA A 60 -11.83 28.20 0.42
N GLN A 61 -10.96 28.08 1.41
CA GLN A 61 -9.74 28.84 1.57
C GLN A 61 -8.54 27.96 1.24
N THR A 62 -7.46 28.60 0.79
CA THR A 62 -6.17 27.94 0.56
C THR A 62 -5.12 28.69 1.34
N VAL A 63 -4.57 28.03 2.36
CA VAL A 63 -3.40 28.50 3.10
C VAL A 63 -2.16 27.89 2.43
N ASP A 64 -1.28 28.75 1.91
CA ASP A 64 -0.02 28.38 1.28
C ASP A 64 1.13 28.81 2.18
N LEU A 65 1.79 27.82 2.82
CA LEU A 65 2.89 28.05 3.74
C LEU A 65 4.17 28.49 3.01
N GLN A 66 4.42 27.98 1.81
CA GLN A 66 5.59 28.39 0.99
C GLN A 66 5.50 29.86 0.57
N GLY A 67 4.35 30.26 0.02
CA GLY A 67 4.10 31.64 -0.36
C GLY A 67 3.81 32.55 0.83
N SER A 68 3.51 31.94 1.98
CA SER A 68 2.93 32.59 3.16
C SER A 68 1.72 33.43 2.77
N THR A 69 0.79 32.84 2.01
CA THR A 69 -0.42 33.52 1.53
C THR A 69 -1.69 32.77 1.93
N ILE A 70 -2.81 33.48 1.99
CA ILE A 70 -4.13 32.88 2.16
C ILE A 70 -5.03 33.44 1.06
N ALA A 71 -5.39 32.59 0.10
CA ALA A 71 -6.08 33.00 -1.11
C ALA A 71 -7.40 33.72 -0.79
N GLY A 72 -7.52 34.99 -1.19
CA GLY A 72 -8.74 35.78 -0.94
C GLY A 72 -8.77 36.49 0.41
N VAL A 73 -7.99 36.07 1.41
CA VAL A 73 -7.92 36.70 2.75
C VAL A 73 -6.71 37.63 2.87
N ILE A 74 -5.51 37.12 2.56
CA ILE A 74 -4.24 37.85 2.68
C ILE A 74 -3.70 38.14 1.29
N THR A 75 -3.56 39.42 0.95
CA THR A 75 -3.21 39.83 -0.41
C THR A 75 -1.70 39.96 -0.68
N THR A 76 -0.86 39.93 0.36
CA THR A 76 0.60 39.93 0.21
C THR A 76 1.31 38.80 0.95
N THR A 77 1.29 38.77 2.29
CA THR A 77 2.02 37.77 3.08
C THR A 77 1.54 37.69 4.53
N PHE A 78 1.73 36.55 5.18
CA PHE A 78 1.79 36.44 6.64
C PHE A 78 3.20 36.08 7.10
N SER A 79 3.55 36.43 8.34
CA SER A 79 4.81 36.04 8.98
C SER A 79 4.58 35.76 10.46
N ASN A 80 5.36 34.83 11.02
CA ASN A 80 5.32 34.45 12.44
C ASN A 80 3.87 34.09 12.84
N VAL A 81 3.33 33.07 12.18
CA VAL A 81 2.00 32.53 12.46
C VAL A 81 2.10 31.02 12.44
N GLU A 82 1.72 30.42 13.56
CA GLU A 82 1.90 28.99 13.81
C GLU A 82 0.57 28.25 13.84
N ARG A 83 -0.56 28.96 13.85
CA ARG A 83 -1.89 28.36 13.96
C ARG A 83 -2.85 28.87 12.90
N PHE A 84 -3.61 27.96 12.32
CA PHE A 84 -4.65 28.25 11.34
C PHE A 84 -5.95 27.52 11.69
N THR A 85 -7.09 28.22 11.62
CA THR A 85 -8.42 27.61 11.77
C THR A 85 -9.26 27.94 10.54
N GLY A 86 -9.65 26.88 9.81
CA GLY A 86 -10.53 26.90 8.64
C GLY A 86 -12.01 27.11 8.99
N ASP A 87 -12.88 27.10 7.98
CA ASP A 87 -14.32 27.36 8.14
C ASP A 87 -15.13 26.21 8.73
N GLY A 88 -14.53 25.02 8.85
CA GLY A 88 -15.21 23.78 9.20
C GLY A 88 -16.18 23.36 8.10
N ASP A 89 -16.47 22.07 7.97
CA ASP A 89 -17.24 21.44 6.88
C ASP A 89 -18.71 21.92 6.68
N GLY A 90 -19.09 23.11 7.17
CA GLY A 90 -20.36 23.81 6.92
C GLY A 90 -20.32 24.90 5.83
N GLY A 91 -19.16 25.20 5.22
CA GLY A 91 -18.99 26.14 4.10
C GLY A 91 -19.19 25.53 2.70
N ALA A 92 -19.23 26.37 1.65
CA ALA A 92 -19.27 25.90 0.27
C ALA A 92 -17.85 25.60 -0.25
N GLY A 93 -17.39 24.36 -0.05
CA GLY A 93 -16.09 23.87 -0.51
C GLY A 93 -15.20 23.44 0.66
N LEU A 94 -14.20 22.61 0.39
CA LEU A 94 -13.28 22.08 1.39
C LEU A 94 -11.99 22.92 1.41
N ASP A 95 -11.53 23.32 2.60
CA ASP A 95 -10.30 24.10 2.79
C ASP A 95 -9.05 23.30 2.40
N ILE A 96 -7.99 24.00 1.99
CA ILE A 96 -6.71 23.42 1.55
C ILE A 96 -5.57 24.01 2.38
N LEU A 97 -4.78 23.16 3.01
CA LEU A 97 -3.47 23.50 3.55
C LEU A 97 -2.38 23.00 2.61
N LEU A 98 -1.57 23.92 2.10
CA LEU A 98 -0.41 23.65 1.25
C LEU A 98 0.88 23.81 2.05
N GLY A 99 1.62 22.70 2.19
CA GLY A 99 2.94 22.64 2.82
C GLY A 99 4.00 23.47 2.11
N ASP A 100 5.18 23.57 2.73
CA ASP A 100 6.30 24.27 2.12
C ASP A 100 7.14 23.34 1.23
N ASN A 101 8.11 23.87 0.48
CA ASN A 101 8.92 23.03 -0.42
C ASN A 101 10.05 22.26 0.29
N THR A 102 9.90 21.99 1.58
CA THR A 102 10.81 21.14 2.35
C THR A 102 10.07 19.88 2.79
N PRO A 103 10.77 18.81 3.22
CA PRO A 103 10.10 17.66 3.82
C PRO A 103 9.25 18.11 5.02
N ASN A 104 7.96 17.80 4.96
CA ASN A 104 6.97 18.09 5.99
C ASN A 104 6.41 16.78 6.56
N ASP A 105 6.21 16.74 7.86
CA ASP A 105 5.47 15.69 8.56
C ASP A 105 4.10 16.23 8.98
N PHE A 106 3.07 15.91 8.20
CA PHE A 106 1.67 16.22 8.49
C PHE A 106 1.14 15.19 9.50
N ASN A 107 1.17 15.55 10.77
CA ASN A 107 0.65 14.75 11.87
C ASN A 107 -0.87 14.98 12.05
N ILE A 108 -1.67 14.00 11.67
CA ILE A 108 -3.14 14.08 11.63
C ILE A 108 -3.73 13.46 12.90
N THR A 109 -4.07 14.33 13.86
CA THR A 109 -4.45 13.94 15.23
C THR A 109 -5.95 13.99 15.50
N GLY A 110 -6.72 14.62 14.62
CA GLY A 110 -8.18 14.72 14.68
C GLY A 110 -8.81 14.70 13.29
N ALA A 111 -10.13 14.86 13.23
CA ALA A 111 -10.81 15.02 11.95
C ALA A 111 -10.45 16.41 11.40
N ASP A 112 -9.78 16.44 10.24
CA ASP A 112 -9.32 17.65 9.54
C ASP A 112 -8.41 18.55 10.39
N ASP A 113 -7.79 17.95 11.41
CA ASP A 113 -7.02 18.63 12.45
C ASP A 113 -5.66 17.95 12.63
N GLY A 114 -4.65 18.76 12.91
CA GLY A 114 -3.30 18.26 13.09
C GLY A 114 -2.24 19.33 13.23
N ASP A 115 -1.01 18.92 13.02
CA ASP A 115 0.13 19.81 12.93
C ASP A 115 1.11 19.41 11.81
N ILE A 116 1.98 20.33 11.43
CA ILE A 116 3.12 20.08 10.54
C ILE A 116 4.40 20.24 11.37
N ASP A 117 5.20 19.19 11.39
CA ASP A 117 6.50 19.09 12.07
C ASP A 117 6.46 19.40 13.58
N GLY A 118 5.30 19.32 14.24
CA GLY A 118 5.10 19.74 15.63
C GLY A 118 5.10 21.26 15.83
N VAL A 119 5.07 22.03 14.74
CA VAL A 119 5.24 23.49 14.77
C VAL A 119 3.98 24.21 14.30
N ILE A 120 3.48 23.91 13.11
CA ILE A 120 2.31 24.59 12.53
C ILE A 120 1.06 23.79 12.85
N THR A 121 0.16 24.30 13.69
CA THR A 121 -1.15 23.66 13.95
C THR A 121 -2.18 24.09 12.92
N PHE A 122 -2.95 23.13 12.42
CA PHE A 122 -4.11 23.39 11.58
C PHE A 122 -5.37 22.77 12.20
N THR A 123 -6.49 23.45 12.00
CA THR A 123 -7.82 22.99 12.45
C THR A 123 -8.81 23.23 11.32
N ASP A 124 -9.67 22.25 11.06
CA ASP A 124 -10.71 22.30 10.04
C ASP A 124 -10.18 22.43 8.60
N PHE A 125 -9.10 21.71 8.24
CA PHE A 125 -8.56 21.64 6.87
C PHE A 125 -8.79 20.27 6.22
N ALA A 126 -9.83 20.20 5.41
CA ALA A 126 -10.26 18.96 4.76
C ALA A 126 -9.36 18.48 3.61
N ASN A 127 -8.47 19.31 3.07
CA ASN A 127 -7.48 18.85 2.09
C ASN A 127 -6.07 19.25 2.52
N LEU A 128 -5.15 18.30 2.37
CA LEU A 128 -3.73 18.52 2.59
C LEU A 128 -2.99 18.35 1.26
N THR A 129 -2.16 19.34 0.93
CA THR A 129 -1.29 19.29 -0.23
C THR A 129 0.13 19.50 0.24
N ALA A 130 1.00 18.54 -0.03
CA ALA A 130 2.42 18.60 0.26
C ALA A 130 3.15 19.53 -0.72
N GLY A 131 4.42 19.79 -0.45
CA GLY A 131 5.25 20.67 -1.26
C GLY A 131 6.02 19.93 -2.34
N THR A 132 7.34 20.12 -2.34
CA THR A 132 8.26 19.41 -3.24
C THR A 132 9.29 18.56 -2.48
N GLY A 133 9.14 18.48 -1.14
CA GLY A 133 9.93 17.65 -0.25
C GLY A 133 9.56 16.17 -0.39
N GLY A 134 10.10 15.31 0.46
CA GLY A 134 9.51 13.98 0.66
C GLY A 134 8.66 14.08 1.91
N ASP A 135 7.35 14.06 1.73
CA ASP A 135 6.40 14.47 2.76
C ASP A 135 5.72 13.25 3.39
N ARG A 136 5.42 13.30 4.69
CA ARG A 136 4.73 12.23 5.43
C ARG A 136 3.35 12.73 5.86
N PHE A 137 2.33 11.91 5.67
CA PHE A 137 0.99 12.10 6.19
C PHE A 137 0.73 11.01 7.23
N ASP A 138 0.98 11.33 8.50
CA ASP A 138 0.93 10.40 9.63
C ASP A 138 -0.44 10.44 10.33
N PHE A 139 -1.17 9.33 10.29
CA PHE A 139 -2.49 9.19 10.92
C PHE A 139 -2.39 8.78 12.40
N ASN A 140 -2.18 9.78 13.27
CA ASN A 140 -2.19 9.63 14.73
C ASN A 140 -3.59 9.70 15.35
N GLY A 141 -4.54 8.93 14.79
CA GLY A 141 -5.91 8.82 15.28
C GLY A 141 -6.91 9.81 14.65
N GLY A 142 -6.47 10.65 13.72
CA GLY A 142 -7.32 11.57 12.96
C GLY A 142 -7.84 11.01 11.63
N SER A 143 -8.45 11.90 10.83
CA SER A 143 -8.94 11.60 9.48
C SER A 143 -8.97 12.86 8.62
N ILE A 144 -8.79 12.72 7.31
CA ILE A 144 -8.96 13.81 6.34
C ILE A 144 -10.24 13.56 5.53
N SER A 145 -11.20 14.47 5.62
CA SER A 145 -12.52 14.34 4.98
C SER A 145 -12.50 14.62 3.48
N GLY A 146 -11.47 15.31 2.98
CA GLY A 146 -11.19 15.54 1.56
C GLY A 146 -9.98 14.75 1.07
N VAL A 147 -9.11 15.42 0.31
CA VAL A 147 -8.05 14.78 -0.50
C VAL A 147 -6.65 15.09 0.03
N ILE A 148 -5.77 14.09 -0.03
CA ILE A 148 -4.33 14.23 0.21
C ILE A 148 -3.57 14.24 -1.12
N THR A 149 -2.65 15.18 -1.31
CA THR A 149 -1.81 15.26 -2.52
C THR A 149 -0.35 15.40 -2.15
N GLY A 150 0.50 14.42 -2.48
CA GLY A 150 1.95 14.45 -2.22
C GLY A 150 2.74 15.42 -3.11
N ASN A 151 2.21 15.72 -4.31
CA ASN A 151 2.91 16.47 -5.35
C ASN A 151 4.17 15.79 -5.87
N THR A 152 5.36 16.32 -5.58
CA THR A 152 6.62 15.75 -6.04
C THR A 152 7.47 15.48 -4.84
N GLY A 153 8.17 14.35 -4.86
CA GLY A 153 8.78 13.90 -3.63
C GLY A 153 8.85 12.40 -3.66
N THR A 154 9.14 11.83 -2.50
CA THR A 154 8.68 10.49 -2.21
C THR A 154 7.78 10.65 -1.01
N ASP A 155 6.49 10.57 -1.27
CA ASP A 155 5.48 10.94 -0.29
C ASP A 155 4.88 9.70 0.34
N ILE A 156 4.63 9.78 1.65
CA ILE A 156 4.29 8.66 2.51
C ILE A 156 2.89 8.88 3.07
N LEU A 157 2.01 7.89 2.88
CA LEU A 157 0.77 7.77 3.63
C LEU A 157 1.00 6.74 4.74
N ASP A 158 0.98 7.20 5.99
CA ASP A 158 1.42 6.43 7.14
C ASP A 158 0.30 6.14 8.12
N TYR A 159 0.06 4.85 8.35
CA TYR A 159 -0.93 4.32 9.27
C TYR A 159 -0.31 3.57 10.44
N GLY A 160 0.99 3.72 10.71
CA GLY A 160 1.70 2.97 11.75
C GLY A 160 1.09 3.07 13.17
N ASP A 161 0.34 4.14 13.44
CA ASP A 161 -0.35 4.36 14.72
C ASP A 161 -1.87 4.05 14.67
N VAL A 162 -2.41 3.60 13.53
CA VAL A 162 -3.82 3.26 13.35
C VAL A 162 -4.08 1.79 13.67
N VAL A 163 -4.53 1.54 14.90
CA VAL A 163 -4.77 0.18 15.47
C VAL A 163 -5.93 -0.63 14.85
N LEU A 164 -6.53 -0.16 13.76
CA LEU A 164 -7.65 -0.82 13.07
C LEU A 164 -7.21 -1.11 11.65
N ALA A 165 -7.70 -2.23 11.09
CA ALA A 165 -7.44 -2.63 9.72
C ALA A 165 -7.62 -1.46 8.72
N VAL A 166 -6.58 -1.20 7.95
CA VAL A 166 -6.52 -0.21 6.88
C VAL A 166 -6.67 -0.88 5.53
N THR A 167 -7.32 -0.21 4.60
CA THR A 167 -7.34 -0.61 3.20
C THR A 167 -6.89 0.55 2.34
N ILE A 168 -5.91 0.30 1.50
CA ILE A 168 -5.40 1.23 0.49
C ILE A 168 -5.63 0.58 -0.87
N ASP A 169 -6.28 1.30 -1.77
CA ASP A 169 -6.60 0.84 -3.11
C ASP A 169 -6.02 1.79 -4.16
N LEU A 170 -4.99 1.33 -4.84
CA LEU A 170 -4.28 2.09 -5.87
C LEU A 170 -5.11 2.23 -7.16
N ALA A 171 -6.01 1.29 -7.45
CA ALA A 171 -6.87 1.36 -8.62
C ALA A 171 -7.92 2.47 -8.50
N ASN A 172 -8.43 2.70 -7.30
CA ASN A 172 -9.41 3.76 -7.01
C ASN A 172 -8.79 5.03 -6.39
N SER A 173 -7.52 4.97 -6.02
CA SER A 173 -6.84 6.00 -5.21
C SER A 173 -7.64 6.33 -3.95
N SER A 174 -8.10 5.30 -3.23
CA SER A 174 -8.84 5.42 -1.97
C SER A 174 -8.06 4.81 -0.82
N ALA A 175 -8.17 5.41 0.36
CA ALA A 175 -7.52 4.89 1.57
C ALA A 175 -8.41 5.13 2.81
N THR A 176 -8.32 4.25 3.81
CA THR A 176 -9.01 4.43 5.10
C THR A 176 -8.69 5.81 5.69
N ASN A 177 -9.67 6.46 6.32
CA ASN A 177 -9.51 7.79 6.92
C ASN A 177 -9.17 8.94 5.95
N VAL A 178 -9.21 8.71 4.62
CA VAL A 178 -9.07 9.76 3.59
C VAL A 178 -10.33 9.77 2.73
N ASN A 179 -10.97 10.93 2.56
CA ASN A 179 -12.22 11.07 1.81
C ASN A 179 -13.30 10.05 2.24
N GLY A 180 -13.34 9.72 3.53
CA GLY A 180 -14.23 8.66 4.07
C GLY A 180 -14.04 7.27 3.46
N GLY A 181 -12.86 6.97 2.89
CA GLY A 181 -12.56 5.74 2.17
C GLY A 181 -13.11 5.70 0.74
N ALA A 182 -13.60 6.81 0.21
CA ALA A 182 -14.07 6.90 -1.17
C ALA A 182 -12.91 7.05 -2.17
N ALA A 183 -13.19 6.72 -3.44
CA ALA A 183 -12.25 6.90 -4.55
C ALA A 183 -11.77 8.35 -4.69
N SER A 184 -10.58 8.52 -5.29
CA SER A 184 -9.92 9.82 -5.47
C SER A 184 -9.63 10.55 -4.15
N GLY A 185 -9.35 9.79 -3.09
CA GLY A 185 -8.95 10.33 -1.79
C GLY A 185 -7.48 10.77 -1.74
N PHE A 186 -6.60 10.18 -2.54
CA PHE A 186 -5.20 10.60 -2.58
C PHE A 186 -4.62 10.69 -4.00
N SER A 187 -3.50 11.39 -4.16
CA SER A 187 -2.72 11.42 -5.40
C SER A 187 -1.24 11.69 -5.14
N SER A 188 -0.38 11.17 -6.03
CA SER A 188 1.10 11.31 -5.96
C SER A 188 1.65 10.88 -4.60
N ILE A 189 1.36 9.64 -4.21
CA ILE A 189 1.87 8.99 -3.00
C ILE A 189 2.58 7.73 -3.45
N GLU A 190 3.83 7.56 -3.03
CA GLU A 190 4.70 6.46 -3.48
C GLU A 190 5.01 5.45 -2.37
N SER A 191 4.70 5.77 -1.11
CA SER A 191 5.00 4.91 0.03
C SER A 191 3.81 4.78 0.97
N PHE A 192 3.57 3.54 1.41
CA PHE A 192 2.45 3.19 2.28
C PHE A 192 2.96 2.39 3.46
N ILE A 193 2.63 2.84 4.67
CA ILE A 193 3.05 2.18 5.91
C ILE A 193 1.80 1.76 6.67
N GLY A 194 1.73 0.48 7.05
CA GLY A 194 0.70 -0.09 7.92
C GLY A 194 1.14 -0.21 9.38
N ASP A 195 0.32 -0.87 10.19
CA ASP A 195 0.57 -1.14 11.61
C ASP A 195 0.99 -2.60 11.90
N SER A 196 1.27 -3.35 10.84
CA SER A 196 1.53 -4.79 10.82
C SER A 196 0.31 -5.63 11.25
N THR A 197 -0.92 -5.11 11.26
CA THR A 197 -2.13 -5.86 11.66
C THR A 197 -3.36 -5.73 10.74
N ASN A 198 -3.51 -6.71 9.84
CA ASN A 198 -4.64 -6.86 8.90
C ASN A 198 -4.81 -5.68 7.94
N ASP A 199 -3.71 -5.07 7.51
CA ASP A 199 -3.73 -4.02 6.50
C ASP A 199 -3.70 -4.61 5.10
N THR A 200 -4.52 -4.05 4.21
CA THR A 200 -4.65 -4.50 2.82
C THR A 200 -4.17 -3.42 1.85
N LEU A 201 -3.28 -3.79 0.94
CA LEU A 201 -2.91 -2.99 -0.23
C LEU A 201 -3.43 -3.65 -1.51
N ILE A 202 -4.25 -2.92 -2.26
CA ILE A 202 -4.83 -3.34 -3.54
C ILE A 202 -4.09 -2.63 -4.69
N GLY A 203 -3.61 -3.43 -5.65
CA GLY A 203 -2.88 -2.96 -6.83
C GLY A 203 -3.73 -2.16 -7.81
N ALA A 204 -3.07 -1.54 -8.79
CA ALA A 204 -3.76 -0.84 -9.87
C ALA A 204 -4.40 -1.82 -10.87
N ASN A 205 -5.38 -1.37 -11.66
CA ASN A 205 -6.07 -2.17 -12.69
C ASN A 205 -5.23 -2.50 -13.95
N GLY A 206 -3.93 -2.74 -13.79
CA GLY A 206 -3.00 -3.20 -14.82
C GLY A 206 -2.08 -4.26 -14.25
N ASN A 207 -1.15 -4.76 -15.06
CA ASN A 207 -0.23 -5.79 -14.58
C ASN A 207 0.67 -5.20 -13.48
N ASN A 208 0.63 -5.79 -12.28
CA ASN A 208 1.50 -5.40 -11.18
C ASN A 208 2.54 -6.49 -10.91
N THR A 209 3.75 -6.08 -10.53
CA THR A 209 4.78 -6.99 -10.01
C THR A 209 5.09 -6.58 -8.59
N TRP A 210 4.58 -7.36 -7.65
CA TRP A 210 4.82 -7.23 -6.23
C TRP A 210 6.10 -7.97 -5.88
N THR A 211 7.11 -7.27 -5.36
CA THR A 211 8.32 -7.89 -4.82
C THR A 211 8.24 -7.85 -3.30
N ILE A 212 8.05 -8.99 -2.66
CA ILE A 212 8.00 -9.13 -1.21
C ILE A 212 9.43 -9.33 -0.72
N THR A 213 10.02 -8.30 -0.12
CA THR A 213 11.46 -8.25 0.19
C THR A 213 11.78 -8.59 1.65
N GLY A 214 10.82 -8.38 2.55
CA GLY A 214 10.90 -8.65 3.97
C GLY A 214 9.58 -9.20 4.52
N VAL A 215 9.44 -9.20 5.84
CA VAL A 215 8.18 -9.56 6.49
C VAL A 215 7.21 -8.40 6.28
N ASP A 216 6.10 -8.62 5.58
CA ASP A 216 5.05 -7.62 5.35
C ASP A 216 5.56 -6.35 4.61
N ASP A 217 6.71 -6.47 3.93
CA ASP A 217 7.46 -5.38 3.31
C ASP A 217 7.80 -5.67 1.84
N GLY A 218 7.73 -4.63 1.00
CA GLY A 218 8.05 -4.80 -0.42
C GLY A 218 7.82 -3.59 -1.29
N ASP A 219 7.75 -3.85 -2.60
CA ASP A 219 7.50 -2.84 -3.61
C ASP A 219 6.60 -3.36 -4.74
N ILE A 220 6.01 -2.43 -5.50
CA ILE A 220 5.28 -2.70 -6.73
C ILE A 220 6.02 -2.03 -7.89
N GLY A 221 6.60 -2.86 -8.77
CA GLY A 221 7.32 -2.41 -9.96
C GLY A 221 8.50 -1.46 -9.68
N GLY A 222 9.03 -1.44 -8.45
CA GLY A 222 10.08 -0.53 -7.99
C GLY A 222 9.67 0.94 -7.86
N ALA A 223 8.38 1.26 -8.03
CA ALA A 223 7.87 2.62 -7.99
C ALA A 223 7.06 2.94 -6.72
N ILE A 224 6.28 1.95 -6.25
CA ILE A 224 5.52 2.05 -5.01
C ILE A 224 6.17 1.16 -3.96
N THR A 225 6.29 1.64 -2.73
CA THR A 225 6.81 0.88 -1.59
C THR A 225 5.71 0.64 -0.57
N PHE A 226 5.75 -0.52 0.08
CA PHE A 226 4.91 -0.82 1.22
C PHE A 226 5.73 -1.40 2.37
N THR A 227 5.33 -1.07 3.60
CA THR A 227 5.95 -1.54 4.83
C THR A 227 4.87 -1.88 5.83
N ASP A 228 5.03 -3.00 6.53
CA ASP A 228 4.09 -3.45 7.56
C ASP A 228 2.65 -3.66 7.03
N ILE A 229 2.49 -4.14 5.78
CA ILE A 229 1.21 -4.47 5.15
C ILE A 229 1.07 -5.99 5.00
N ASN A 230 0.03 -6.57 5.61
CA ASN A 230 -0.12 -8.02 5.73
C ASN A 230 -0.78 -8.69 4.52
N ASP A 231 -1.80 -8.05 3.95
CA ASP A 231 -2.66 -8.61 2.91
C ASP A 231 -2.42 -7.88 1.58
N LEU A 232 -2.13 -8.64 0.52
CA LEU A 232 -1.94 -8.10 -0.82
C LEU A 232 -3.06 -8.55 -1.74
N GLN A 233 -3.62 -7.61 -2.48
CA GLN A 233 -4.58 -7.89 -3.53
C GLN A 233 -4.10 -7.32 -4.86
N GLY A 234 -4.18 -8.13 -5.91
CA GLY A 234 -3.97 -7.72 -7.28
C GLY A 234 -5.02 -6.73 -7.80
N GLY A 235 -4.89 -6.37 -9.08
CA GLY A 235 -5.84 -5.59 -9.84
C GLY A 235 -6.75 -6.45 -10.71
N THR A 236 -7.04 -5.96 -11.91
CA THR A 236 -7.91 -6.65 -12.89
C THR A 236 -7.14 -7.32 -14.03
N ALA A 237 -5.82 -7.36 -13.96
CA ALA A 237 -4.92 -7.88 -14.98
C ALA A 237 -3.79 -8.64 -14.30
N ASP A 238 -3.00 -9.40 -15.07
CA ASP A 238 -2.00 -10.33 -14.54
C ASP A 238 -1.10 -9.72 -13.45
N ASP A 239 -1.19 -10.26 -12.23
CA ASP A 239 -0.42 -9.86 -11.08
C ASP A 239 0.63 -10.92 -10.70
N ALA A 240 1.88 -10.49 -10.49
CA ALA A 240 2.97 -11.37 -10.06
C ALA A 240 3.41 -11.03 -8.64
N PHE A 241 3.30 -12.00 -7.73
CA PHE A 241 3.74 -11.92 -6.33
C PHE A 241 5.04 -12.69 -6.16
N VAL A 242 6.16 -11.97 -6.16
CA VAL A 242 7.52 -12.53 -6.14
C VAL A 242 8.13 -12.39 -4.76
N PHE A 243 8.39 -13.51 -4.09
CA PHE A 243 9.04 -13.53 -2.79
C PHE A 243 10.57 -13.53 -2.95
N ALA A 244 11.23 -12.56 -2.34
CA ALA A 244 12.68 -12.58 -2.17
C ALA A 244 13.07 -13.57 -1.06
N ALA A 245 14.37 -13.85 -0.92
CA ALA A 245 14.87 -14.84 0.05
C ALA A 245 14.50 -14.58 1.52
N ALA A 246 14.19 -13.34 1.89
CA ALA A 246 13.74 -12.95 3.22
C ALA A 246 12.26 -12.50 3.26
N GLY A 247 11.56 -12.59 2.13
CA GLY A 247 10.17 -12.18 2.00
C GLY A 247 9.22 -13.16 2.67
N SER A 248 8.22 -12.61 3.37
CA SER A 248 7.08 -13.37 3.88
C SER A 248 5.91 -12.44 4.11
N LEU A 249 4.68 -12.94 4.03
CA LEU A 249 3.49 -12.22 4.44
C LEU A 249 2.83 -12.94 5.61
N SER A 250 2.46 -12.19 6.63
CA SER A 250 1.66 -12.72 7.75
C SER A 250 0.17 -12.84 7.39
N GLY A 251 -0.29 -12.11 6.37
CA GLY A 251 -1.65 -12.16 5.82
C GLY A 251 -1.76 -13.03 4.56
N SER A 252 -2.68 -12.61 3.68
CA SER A 252 -3.17 -13.36 2.51
C SER A 252 -2.76 -12.71 1.18
N ILE A 253 -2.82 -13.50 0.11
CA ILE A 253 -2.69 -13.02 -1.27
C ILE A 253 -3.99 -13.28 -2.02
N ASN A 254 -4.41 -12.33 -2.85
CA ASN A 254 -5.54 -12.49 -3.75
C ASN A 254 -5.23 -11.88 -5.13
N GLY A 255 -5.18 -12.66 -6.21
CA GLY A 255 -4.99 -12.13 -7.58
C GLY A 255 -6.19 -11.31 -8.10
N ALA A 256 -7.30 -11.34 -7.35
CA ALA A 256 -8.53 -10.63 -7.62
C ALA A 256 -9.31 -11.17 -8.83
N ALA A 257 -9.46 -10.39 -9.90
CA ALA A 257 -10.47 -10.67 -10.92
C ALA A 257 -9.95 -11.32 -12.20
N ASP A 258 -8.63 -11.29 -12.46
CA ASP A 258 -8.09 -12.09 -13.55
C ASP A 258 -8.23 -13.57 -13.22
N THR A 259 -8.33 -14.39 -14.25
CA THR A 259 -8.53 -15.84 -14.10
C THR A 259 -7.52 -16.62 -14.92
N THR A 260 -6.41 -16.00 -15.33
CA THR A 260 -5.51 -16.62 -16.29
C THR A 260 -4.06 -16.66 -15.87
N ASN A 261 -3.54 -15.61 -15.22
CA ASN A 261 -2.09 -15.47 -15.06
C ASN A 261 -1.64 -14.85 -13.73
N ASP A 262 -2.50 -14.77 -12.72
CA ASP A 262 -2.02 -14.34 -11.41
C ASP A 262 -1.07 -15.38 -10.84
N SER A 263 0.09 -14.94 -10.35
CA SER A 263 1.22 -15.82 -10.07
C SER A 263 1.86 -15.59 -8.73
N ILE A 264 2.26 -16.67 -8.06
CA ILE A 264 3.12 -16.63 -6.88
C ILE A 264 4.46 -17.29 -7.21
N ASP A 265 5.55 -16.55 -7.03
CA ASP A 265 6.92 -17.02 -7.24
C ASP A 265 7.67 -17.07 -5.90
N ILE A 266 8.01 -18.28 -5.47
CA ILE A 266 8.78 -18.55 -4.24
C ILE A 266 10.18 -19.10 -4.56
N SER A 267 10.62 -19.03 -5.81
CA SER A 267 11.88 -19.63 -6.29
C SER A 267 13.14 -19.12 -5.57
N ALA A 268 13.09 -17.93 -4.98
CA ALA A 268 14.20 -17.36 -4.22
C ALA A 268 14.18 -17.75 -2.72
N VAL A 269 13.10 -18.34 -2.22
CA VAL A 269 12.95 -18.71 -0.81
C VAL A 269 13.62 -20.06 -0.55
N ALA A 270 14.60 -20.09 0.34
CA ALA A 270 15.37 -21.30 0.61
C ALA A 270 14.61 -22.33 1.44
N GLY A 271 14.89 -23.61 1.20
CA GLY A 271 14.31 -24.73 1.94
C GLY A 271 13.22 -25.43 1.14
N VAL A 272 12.61 -26.46 1.75
CA VAL A 272 11.48 -27.16 1.12
C VAL A 272 10.20 -26.47 1.53
N ASN A 273 9.49 -25.92 0.56
CA ASN A 273 8.20 -25.31 0.75
C ASN A 273 7.11 -26.16 0.11
N THR A 274 5.87 -25.94 0.53
CA THR A 274 4.71 -26.66 0.01
C THR A 274 3.65 -25.66 -0.35
N VAL A 275 3.28 -25.64 -1.63
CA VAL A 275 2.06 -25.01 -2.10
C VAL A 275 0.95 -26.04 -1.99
N ASP A 276 0.00 -25.80 -1.08
CA ASP A 276 -1.15 -26.66 -0.82
C ASP A 276 -2.39 -26.03 -1.45
N LEU A 277 -2.84 -26.60 -2.57
CA LEU A 277 -4.02 -26.11 -3.30
C LEU A 277 -5.34 -26.45 -2.60
N GLN A 278 -5.37 -27.47 -1.73
CA GLN A 278 -6.57 -27.81 -0.95
C GLN A 278 -6.87 -26.75 0.10
N ASN A 279 -5.84 -26.34 0.84
CA ASN A 279 -5.98 -25.38 1.94
C ASN A 279 -5.67 -23.95 1.52
N SER A 280 -5.18 -23.78 0.29
CA SER A 280 -4.72 -22.51 -0.26
C SER A 280 -3.62 -21.87 0.61
N THR A 281 -2.64 -22.66 1.03
CA THR A 281 -1.56 -22.21 1.92
C THR A 281 -0.19 -22.46 1.32
N ILE A 282 0.80 -21.65 1.73
CA ILE A 282 2.21 -21.89 1.42
C ILE A 282 2.97 -22.06 2.72
N SER A 283 3.68 -23.18 2.85
CA SER A 283 4.44 -23.53 4.07
C SER A 283 5.75 -22.73 4.18
N GLY A 284 6.66 -23.13 5.09
CA GLY A 284 7.95 -22.46 5.26
C GLY A 284 7.89 -21.10 5.99
N GLY A 285 6.70 -20.65 6.39
CA GLY A 285 6.49 -19.31 6.93
C GLY A 285 6.41 -18.23 5.85
N ILE A 286 6.24 -18.63 4.58
CA ILE A 286 6.11 -17.70 3.44
C ILE A 286 4.78 -16.94 3.52
N LEU A 287 3.69 -17.65 3.79
CA LEU A 287 2.34 -17.07 3.87
C LEU A 287 1.65 -17.51 5.17
N GLY A 288 1.26 -16.53 5.99
CA GLY A 288 0.55 -16.75 7.26
C GLY A 288 -0.96 -16.95 7.08
N GLY A 289 -1.53 -16.36 6.03
CA GLY A 289 -2.93 -16.51 5.60
C GLY A 289 -3.10 -17.51 4.46
N THR A 290 -3.97 -17.17 3.50
CA THR A 290 -4.27 -18.01 2.34
C THR A 290 -4.04 -17.27 1.03
N PHE A 291 -3.81 -18.01 -0.06
CA PHE A 291 -3.90 -17.44 -1.40
C PHE A 291 -5.30 -17.68 -2.00
N SER A 292 -5.70 -16.85 -2.97
CA SER A 292 -6.94 -17.03 -3.74
C SER A 292 -6.81 -16.38 -5.10
N ASN A 293 -7.53 -16.90 -6.11
CA ASN A 293 -7.46 -16.42 -7.50
C ASN A 293 -5.99 -16.33 -7.97
N ILE A 294 -5.29 -17.47 -7.91
CA ILE A 294 -3.91 -17.60 -8.38
C ILE A 294 -3.87 -18.79 -9.32
N GLU A 295 -3.39 -18.56 -10.53
CA GLU A 295 -3.36 -19.56 -11.59
C GLU A 295 -1.96 -20.09 -11.87
N ALA A 296 -0.92 -19.46 -11.33
CA ALA A 296 0.46 -19.87 -11.58
C ALA A 296 1.33 -19.89 -10.31
N PHE A 297 2.19 -20.90 -10.21
CA PHE A 297 3.16 -21.03 -9.13
C PHE A 297 4.55 -21.32 -9.68
N THR A 298 5.57 -20.71 -9.08
CA THR A 298 6.99 -21.00 -9.38
C THR A 298 7.72 -21.39 -8.09
N GLY A 299 8.34 -22.57 -8.09
CA GLY A 299 9.17 -23.09 -6.99
C GLY A 299 10.67 -22.99 -7.28
N ASP A 300 11.50 -23.67 -6.49
CA ASP A 300 12.96 -23.70 -6.61
C ASP A 300 13.56 -24.99 -7.24
N GLY A 301 12.69 -25.94 -7.63
CA GLY A 301 13.02 -27.29 -8.09
C GLY A 301 13.46 -27.36 -9.55
N GLY A 302 14.74 -27.65 -9.76
CA GLY A 302 15.42 -27.67 -11.07
C GLY A 302 16.89 -27.22 -10.98
N GLY A 303 17.26 -26.57 -9.87
CA GLY A 303 18.65 -26.17 -9.56
C GLY A 303 18.92 -25.55 -8.17
N GLY A 304 17.92 -25.42 -7.29
CA GLY A 304 17.99 -24.79 -5.96
C GLY A 304 18.31 -25.71 -4.77
N ALA A 305 18.26 -25.16 -3.55
CA ALA A 305 18.52 -25.84 -2.28
C ALA A 305 17.21 -26.05 -1.51
N GLY A 306 16.51 -27.10 -1.89
CA GLY A 306 15.10 -27.32 -1.56
C GLY A 306 14.50 -28.02 -2.77
N LEU A 307 13.56 -28.93 -2.58
CA LEU A 307 12.75 -29.42 -3.68
C LEU A 307 11.33 -29.12 -3.23
N ASP A 308 10.76 -28.02 -3.72
CA ASP A 308 9.41 -27.63 -3.38
C ASP A 308 8.37 -28.71 -3.76
N ILE A 309 7.25 -28.67 -3.06
CA ILE A 309 6.12 -29.60 -3.22
C ILE A 309 4.91 -28.82 -3.71
N LEU A 310 4.33 -29.24 -4.83
CA LEU A 310 2.99 -28.85 -5.22
C LEU A 310 2.03 -29.97 -4.80
N LEU A 311 1.14 -29.65 -3.86
CA LEU A 311 0.10 -30.53 -3.38
C LEU A 311 -1.23 -30.12 -4.03
N GLY A 312 -1.81 -31.03 -4.80
CA GLY A 312 -3.14 -30.92 -5.39
C GLY A 312 -4.25 -30.84 -4.35
N ASP A 313 -5.48 -30.64 -4.82
CA ASP A 313 -6.65 -30.65 -3.95
C ASP A 313 -7.08 -32.10 -3.60
N ASN A 314 -8.14 -32.29 -2.82
CA ASN A 314 -8.67 -33.64 -2.54
C ASN A 314 -9.62 -34.17 -3.65
N ALA A 315 -9.59 -33.61 -4.86
CA ALA A 315 -10.29 -34.12 -6.03
C ALA A 315 -9.36 -35.00 -6.89
N ASP A 316 -9.90 -35.55 -7.98
CA ASP A 316 -9.08 -36.22 -8.99
C ASP A 316 -8.33 -35.14 -9.79
N ASN A 317 -7.00 -35.13 -9.75
CA ASN A 317 -6.15 -34.17 -10.47
C ASN A 317 -5.36 -34.84 -11.59
N THR A 318 -5.18 -34.14 -12.72
CA THR A 318 -4.22 -34.52 -13.76
C THR A 318 -3.08 -33.51 -13.84
N PHE A 319 -1.90 -33.92 -13.38
CA PHE A 319 -0.64 -33.19 -13.54
C PHE A 319 -0.06 -33.47 -14.93
N ASN A 320 -0.20 -32.51 -15.84
CA ASN A 320 0.32 -32.58 -17.20
C ASN A 320 1.71 -31.95 -17.28
N LEU A 321 2.76 -32.75 -17.39
CA LEU A 321 4.12 -32.24 -17.59
C LEU A 321 4.31 -31.76 -19.03
N THR A 322 4.83 -30.53 -19.15
CA THR A 322 5.17 -29.91 -20.44
C THR A 322 6.67 -29.71 -20.61
N GLY A 323 7.43 -29.83 -19.53
CA GLY A 323 8.88 -29.78 -19.47
C GLY A 323 9.39 -30.39 -18.17
N SER A 324 10.66 -30.12 -17.86
CA SER A 324 11.26 -30.52 -16.59
C SER A 324 10.66 -29.72 -15.44
N ASP A 325 10.15 -30.42 -14.42
CA ASP A 325 9.55 -29.83 -13.21
C ASP A 325 8.46 -28.77 -13.50
N THR A 326 7.87 -28.82 -14.70
CA THR A 326 7.01 -27.76 -15.24
C THR A 326 5.80 -28.37 -15.95
N GLY A 327 4.62 -27.79 -15.73
CA GLY A 327 3.38 -28.34 -16.24
C GLY A 327 2.15 -27.54 -15.85
N ASN A 328 1.01 -28.23 -15.88
CA ASN A 328 -0.24 -27.71 -15.34
C ASN A 328 -1.05 -28.81 -14.63
N ILE A 329 -1.96 -28.41 -13.76
CA ILE A 329 -2.99 -29.26 -13.18
C ILE A 329 -4.29 -28.98 -13.93
N ASP A 330 -4.86 -30.02 -14.54
CA ASP A 330 -6.15 -29.99 -15.26
C ASP A 330 -6.29 -28.90 -16.34
N GLY A 331 -5.18 -28.37 -16.83
CA GLY A 331 -5.14 -27.28 -17.80
C GLY A 331 -5.42 -25.90 -17.22
N THR A 332 -5.52 -25.75 -15.89
CA THR A 332 -5.91 -24.50 -15.23
C THR A 332 -4.80 -23.91 -14.38
N ILE A 333 -4.18 -24.69 -13.50
CA ILE A 333 -3.10 -24.21 -12.62
C ILE A 333 -1.76 -24.52 -13.27
N ILE A 334 -0.96 -23.51 -13.57
CA ILE A 334 0.39 -23.62 -14.12
C ILE A 334 1.37 -23.77 -12.96
N PHE A 335 2.35 -24.67 -13.12
CA PHE A 335 3.46 -24.78 -12.19
C PHE A 335 4.79 -24.83 -12.94
N THR A 336 5.80 -24.16 -12.39
CA THR A 336 7.17 -24.16 -12.90
C THR A 336 8.12 -24.44 -11.74
N ASP A 337 9.17 -25.21 -12.01
CA ASP A 337 10.21 -25.56 -11.05
C ASP A 337 9.67 -26.22 -9.76
N PHE A 338 8.70 -27.12 -9.88
CA PHE A 338 8.24 -27.99 -8.79
C PHE A 338 8.73 -29.41 -8.98
N ALA A 339 9.77 -29.77 -8.21
CA ALA A 339 10.39 -31.08 -8.29
C ALA A 339 9.60 -32.18 -7.57
N ASN A 340 8.67 -31.86 -6.68
CA ASN A 340 7.79 -32.84 -6.06
C ASN A 340 6.32 -32.51 -6.34
N LEU A 341 5.58 -33.51 -6.82
CA LEU A 341 4.14 -33.39 -7.07
C LEU A 341 3.39 -34.41 -6.23
N SER A 342 2.34 -33.98 -5.54
CA SER A 342 1.48 -34.84 -4.74
C SER A 342 0.02 -34.61 -5.10
N GLY A 343 -0.69 -35.68 -5.43
CA GLY A 343 -2.08 -35.61 -5.86
C GLY A 343 -3.08 -35.31 -4.74
N GLY A 344 -2.94 -35.97 -3.60
CA GLY A 344 -3.88 -35.84 -2.48
C GLY A 344 -4.61 -37.15 -2.21
N VAL A 345 -5.94 -37.09 -2.02
CA VAL A 345 -6.79 -38.26 -1.73
C VAL A 345 -7.53 -38.78 -2.98
N GLY A 346 -7.56 -38.01 -4.07
CA GLY A 346 -8.25 -38.34 -5.32
C GLY A 346 -7.58 -39.48 -6.10
N ASN A 347 -8.06 -39.71 -7.32
CA ASN A 347 -7.36 -40.54 -8.30
C ASN A 347 -6.51 -39.63 -9.18
N ASP A 348 -5.28 -39.43 -8.76
CA ASP A 348 -4.41 -38.46 -9.38
C ASP A 348 -3.57 -39.12 -10.49
N ILE A 349 -3.38 -38.38 -11.57
CA ILE A 349 -2.63 -38.80 -12.76
C ILE A 349 -1.44 -37.87 -12.94
N LEU A 350 -0.25 -38.43 -13.05
CA LEU A 350 0.91 -37.73 -13.62
C LEU A 350 1.06 -38.13 -15.08
N ASP A 351 0.69 -37.23 -16.01
CA ASP A 351 0.93 -37.36 -17.44
C ASP A 351 2.28 -36.74 -17.80
N PHE A 352 3.20 -37.56 -18.30
CA PHE A 352 4.54 -37.10 -18.68
C PHE A 352 4.59 -36.38 -20.04
N GLY A 353 3.49 -36.36 -20.78
CA GLY A 353 3.45 -35.74 -22.10
C GLY A 353 4.50 -36.32 -23.05
N THR A 354 5.08 -35.47 -23.89
CA THR A 354 6.10 -35.92 -24.88
C THR A 354 7.53 -35.90 -24.34
N VAL A 355 7.82 -35.02 -23.37
CA VAL A 355 9.17 -34.67 -22.90
C VAL A 355 9.24 -34.34 -21.41
N GLY A 356 8.15 -34.45 -20.66
CA GLY A 356 8.12 -34.06 -19.26
C GLY A 356 8.96 -34.98 -18.39
N ASP A 357 9.66 -34.41 -17.42
CA ASP A 357 10.33 -35.16 -16.36
C ASP A 357 10.22 -34.41 -15.04
N LEU A 358 10.37 -35.14 -13.94
CA LEU A 358 10.32 -34.66 -12.59
C LEU A 358 11.63 -35.02 -11.89
N THR A 359 12.37 -34.05 -11.38
CA THR A 359 13.68 -34.28 -10.76
C THR A 359 13.56 -34.85 -9.35
N GLY A 360 12.42 -34.65 -8.67
CA GLY A 360 12.09 -35.22 -7.37
C GLY A 360 11.04 -36.34 -7.44
N ASN A 361 10.07 -36.31 -6.53
CA ASN A 361 9.15 -37.42 -6.23
C ASN A 361 7.74 -37.16 -6.74
N ALA A 362 7.01 -38.24 -7.06
CA ALA A 362 5.58 -38.14 -7.40
C ALA A 362 4.75 -39.05 -6.49
N THR A 363 3.76 -38.49 -5.79
CA THR A 363 2.79 -39.25 -5.00
C THR A 363 1.40 -39.13 -5.62
N VAL A 364 1.13 -40.04 -6.58
CA VAL A 364 -0.11 -40.13 -7.36
C VAL A 364 -0.52 -41.59 -7.58
N GLU A 365 -1.78 -41.83 -7.94
CA GLU A 365 -2.34 -43.16 -8.19
C GLU A 365 -1.96 -43.72 -9.56
N THR A 366 -1.76 -42.84 -10.56
CA THR A 366 -1.52 -43.23 -11.95
C THR A 366 -0.35 -42.47 -12.57
N LEU A 367 0.54 -43.21 -13.23
CA LEU A 367 1.58 -42.65 -14.10
C LEU A 367 1.17 -42.90 -15.57
N ASP A 368 0.95 -41.83 -16.35
CA ASP A 368 0.57 -41.90 -17.76
C ASP A 368 1.76 -41.57 -18.68
N TYR A 369 2.21 -42.59 -19.43
CA TYR A 369 3.26 -42.49 -20.44
C TYR A 369 2.69 -42.57 -21.88
N GLY A 370 1.38 -42.42 -22.06
CA GLY A 370 0.70 -42.61 -23.35
C GLY A 370 1.25 -41.75 -24.48
N SER A 371 1.79 -40.58 -24.14
CA SER A 371 2.40 -39.62 -25.06
C SER A 371 3.94 -39.64 -25.07
N TRP A 372 4.58 -40.48 -24.25
CA TRP A 372 6.03 -40.50 -24.05
C TRP A 372 6.78 -40.98 -25.30
N THR A 373 7.75 -40.20 -25.77
CA THR A 373 8.52 -40.54 -26.98
C THR A 373 10.03 -40.41 -26.85
N THR A 374 10.54 -39.91 -25.72
CA THR A 374 11.98 -39.62 -25.51
C THR A 374 12.83 -40.87 -25.38
N SER A 375 12.34 -41.91 -24.70
CA SER A 375 13.07 -43.16 -24.45
C SER A 375 12.15 -44.35 -24.21
N ALA A 376 12.73 -45.55 -24.05
CA ALA A 376 11.99 -46.66 -23.47
C ALA A 376 11.57 -46.32 -22.03
N VAL A 377 10.33 -46.67 -21.68
CA VAL A 377 9.80 -46.55 -20.32
C VAL A 377 10.27 -47.75 -19.49
N THR A 378 10.85 -47.50 -18.34
CA THR A 378 11.30 -48.49 -17.38
C THR A 378 10.61 -48.26 -16.04
N PHE A 379 10.25 -49.35 -15.38
CA PHE A 379 9.69 -49.35 -14.03
C PHE A 379 10.54 -50.26 -13.15
N ASP A 380 11.01 -49.75 -12.02
CA ASP A 380 11.57 -50.56 -10.94
C ASP A 380 10.64 -50.47 -9.73
N ILE A 381 9.78 -51.48 -9.60
CA ILE A 381 8.80 -51.58 -8.51
C ILE A 381 9.49 -51.74 -7.16
N GLY A 382 10.68 -52.37 -7.13
CA GLY A 382 11.40 -52.61 -5.88
C GLY A 382 12.07 -51.34 -5.35
N ALA A 383 12.55 -50.49 -6.26
CA ALA A 383 13.12 -49.18 -5.93
C ALA A 383 12.08 -48.05 -5.89
N THR A 384 10.82 -48.35 -6.26
CA THR A 384 9.74 -47.37 -6.47
C THR A 384 10.18 -46.23 -7.40
N THR A 385 10.75 -46.56 -8.56
CA THR A 385 11.19 -45.55 -9.53
C THR A 385 10.67 -45.85 -10.92
N SER A 386 10.48 -44.83 -11.75
CA SER A 386 10.13 -44.98 -13.17
C SER A 386 10.89 -43.99 -14.06
N SER A 387 10.86 -44.21 -15.37
CA SER A 387 11.45 -43.26 -16.33
C SER A 387 10.86 -41.86 -16.14
N GLY A 388 11.71 -40.82 -16.15
CA GLY A 388 11.25 -39.44 -16.02
C GLY A 388 10.91 -39.01 -14.59
N ILE A 389 11.12 -39.86 -13.57
CA ILE A 389 11.10 -39.45 -12.15
C ILE A 389 12.51 -39.65 -11.58
N GLY A 390 13.11 -38.59 -11.04
CA GLY A 390 14.43 -38.63 -10.41
C GLY A 390 14.42 -39.21 -9.00
N GLY A 391 13.31 -39.06 -8.28
CA GLY A 391 13.01 -39.60 -6.96
C GLY A 391 12.17 -40.88 -6.97
N THR A 392 11.28 -41.00 -5.98
CA THR A 392 10.41 -42.17 -5.73
C THR A 392 8.93 -41.92 -6.00
#